data_AF-A0A2V6AX24-F1
#
_entry.id   AF-A0A2V6AX24-F1
#
_cell.length_a   1.000
_cell.length_b   1.000
_cell.length_c   1.000
_cell.angle_alpha   90.00
_cell.angle_beta   90.00
_cell.angle_gamma   90.00
#
_symmetry.space_group_name_H-M   'P 1'
#
loop_
_entity.id
_entity.type
_entity.pdbx_description
1 polymer ?
#
loop_
_entity_poly.entity_id
_entity_poly.type
_entity_poly.pdbx_seq_one_letter_code
_entity_poly.pdbx_strand_id
1 'polypeptide(L)'
;MEGQMQVQEIMAILHKWGIHTLGQLAALDKEQLGARLGPEALRMWERANGQSNRVLKLIRPPESFEESFEFEHEIATAEPLLFMLRRFLEQLAVRLSAIYLVAKELTLRITFSNSRQDEPAVAEKQGYERVFKIPQPTNDVDLLFRMLQTHLENFRSEDPIVAVALSAEPIKPAREQFGLFETTLRNPQQLSETLARLTALLGSDRIGTPILEETHRPDAFRMEAFSWAAVESAVPSGETPHALRTAHATAALRRFRPAVTASILRDENKPAHVCSAEIQGKIVEKRGPYLLSGTWWSEKSWARAEWDVQLGAGELVRCHESEGIWKVDGVYD
;
A
#
# COMPACT_ATOMS: atom_id res chain seq x y z
N MET A 1 -38.44 19.75 -6.97
CA MET A 1 -39.71 19.63 -7.72
C MET A 1 -40.83 20.46 -7.09
N GLU A 2 -40.94 20.55 -5.76
CA GLU A 2 -42.02 21.32 -5.08
C GLU A 2 -42.13 22.81 -5.49
N GLY A 3 -41.01 23.51 -5.68
CA GLY A 3 -41.03 24.92 -6.08
C GLY A 3 -41.56 25.19 -7.49
N GLN A 4 -41.51 24.21 -8.41
CA GLN A 4 -42.05 24.39 -9.77
C GLN A 4 -43.58 24.25 -9.82
N MET A 5 -44.16 23.41 -8.95
CA MET A 5 -45.61 23.22 -8.82
C MET A 5 -46.29 24.48 -8.27
N GLN A 6 -45.73 25.10 -7.23
CA GLN A 6 -46.27 26.33 -6.63
C GLN A 6 -46.27 27.51 -7.61
N VAL A 7 -45.25 27.61 -8.47
CA VAL A 7 -45.17 28.67 -9.49
C VAL A 7 -46.29 28.55 -10.53
N GLN A 8 -46.62 27.33 -10.94
CA GLN A 8 -47.70 27.10 -11.91
C GLN A 8 -49.08 27.46 -11.36
N GLU A 9 -49.35 27.15 -10.08
CA GLU A 9 -50.60 27.53 -9.40
C GLU A 9 -50.74 29.05 -9.27
N ILE A 10 -49.67 29.75 -8.86
CA ILE A 10 -49.64 31.21 -8.77
C ILE A 10 -49.92 31.85 -10.14
N MET A 11 -49.31 31.33 -11.21
CA MET A 11 -49.54 31.84 -12.57
C MET A 11 -50.98 31.63 -13.03
N ALA A 12 -51.60 30.49 -12.69
CA ALA A 12 -53.02 30.25 -12.98
C ALA A 12 -53.94 31.23 -12.24
N ILE A 13 -53.62 31.58 -11.00
CA ILE A 13 -54.39 32.56 -10.21
C ILE A 13 -54.21 33.98 -10.78
N LEU A 14 -52.99 34.38 -11.12
CA LEU A 14 -52.71 35.68 -11.73
C LEU A 14 -53.44 35.83 -13.08
N HIS A 15 -53.47 34.77 -13.88
CA HIS A 15 -54.21 34.76 -15.14
C HIS A 15 -55.73 34.92 -14.93
N LYS A 16 -56.28 34.34 -13.87
CA LYS A 16 -57.69 34.54 -13.48
C LYS A 16 -57.97 35.97 -12.98
N TRP A 17 -56.96 36.66 -12.46
CA TRP A 17 -57.05 38.07 -12.06
C TRP A 17 -56.80 39.04 -13.22
N GLY A 18 -56.60 38.54 -14.45
CA GLY A 18 -56.37 39.36 -15.64
C GLY A 18 -54.93 39.89 -15.76
N ILE A 19 -53.98 39.34 -15.01
CA ILE A 19 -52.57 39.73 -15.03
C ILE A 19 -51.85 38.79 -16.00
N HIS A 20 -51.46 39.33 -17.15
CA HIS A 20 -50.82 38.57 -18.23
C HIS A 20 -49.41 39.08 -18.56
N THR A 21 -49.01 40.23 -18.00
CA THR A 21 -47.71 40.86 -18.28
C THR A 21 -46.93 41.18 -17.02
N LEU A 22 -45.60 41.24 -17.13
CA LEU A 22 -44.73 41.63 -16.01
C LEU A 22 -45.02 43.06 -15.52
N GLY A 23 -45.40 43.98 -16.42
CA GLY A 23 -45.76 45.35 -16.06
C GLY A 23 -47.05 45.41 -15.22
N GLN A 24 -48.04 44.57 -15.52
CA GLN A 24 -49.26 44.45 -14.71
C GLN A 24 -48.97 43.86 -13.32
N LEU A 25 -48.07 42.87 -13.24
CA LEU A 25 -47.63 42.31 -11.95
C LEU A 25 -46.87 43.34 -11.12
N ALA A 26 -45.98 44.11 -11.75
CA ALA A 26 -45.18 45.15 -11.11
C ALA A 26 -46.01 46.33 -10.57
N ALA A 27 -47.17 46.60 -11.19
CA ALA A 27 -48.10 47.66 -10.78
C ALA A 27 -48.94 47.31 -9.53
N LEU A 28 -48.93 46.05 -9.09
CA LEU A 28 -49.66 45.60 -7.90
C LEU A 28 -48.93 46.00 -6.61
N ASP A 29 -49.71 46.20 -5.56
CA ASP A 29 -49.19 46.44 -4.23
C ASP A 29 -48.47 45.20 -3.66
N LYS A 30 -47.25 45.40 -3.16
CA LYS A 30 -46.36 44.33 -2.67
C LYS A 30 -46.97 43.59 -1.47
N GLU A 31 -47.59 44.32 -0.54
CA GLU A 31 -48.14 43.75 0.70
C GLU A 31 -49.40 42.92 0.41
N GLN A 32 -50.28 43.43 -0.45
CA GLN A 32 -51.50 42.71 -0.85
C GLN A 32 -51.20 41.45 -1.65
N LEU A 33 -50.18 41.49 -2.52
CA LEU A 33 -49.76 40.32 -3.29
C LEU A 33 -49.16 39.24 -2.37
N GLY A 34 -48.29 39.63 -1.44
CA GLY A 34 -47.69 38.73 -0.46
C GLY A 34 -48.71 38.10 0.49
N ALA A 35 -49.70 38.87 0.95
CA ALA A 35 -50.75 38.37 1.84
C ALA A 35 -51.65 37.31 1.17
N ARG A 36 -51.84 37.37 -0.15
CA ARG A 36 -52.76 36.47 -0.89
C ARG A 36 -52.08 35.26 -1.50
N LEU A 37 -50.85 35.41 -1.99
CA LEU A 37 -50.16 34.38 -2.78
C LEU A 37 -48.85 33.92 -2.12
N GLY A 38 -48.50 34.49 -0.97
CA GLY A 38 -47.37 34.06 -0.16
C GLY A 38 -46.00 34.52 -0.67
N PRO A 39 -44.92 33.94 -0.14
CA PRO A 39 -43.55 34.43 -0.32
C PRO A 39 -43.00 34.22 -1.74
N GLU A 40 -43.46 33.23 -2.50
CA GLU A 40 -43.02 33.05 -3.90
C GLU A 40 -43.53 34.17 -4.81
N ALA A 41 -44.75 34.66 -4.59
CA ALA A 41 -45.30 35.79 -5.36
C ALA A 41 -44.55 37.10 -5.09
N LEU A 42 -44.12 37.32 -3.84
CA LEU A 42 -43.22 38.42 -3.47
C LEU A 42 -41.90 38.35 -4.24
N ARG A 43 -41.27 37.17 -4.34
CA ARG A 43 -40.04 37.00 -5.11
C ARG A 43 -40.25 37.24 -6.62
N MET A 44 -41.41 36.88 -7.17
CA MET A 44 -41.76 37.18 -8.56
C MET A 44 -41.92 38.69 -8.78
N TRP A 45 -42.57 39.39 -7.85
CA TRP A 45 -42.71 40.85 -7.90
C TRP A 45 -41.36 41.56 -7.79
N GLU A 46 -40.48 41.11 -6.89
CA GLU A 46 -39.12 41.65 -6.76
C GLU A 46 -38.28 41.42 -8.02
N ARG A 47 -38.44 40.27 -8.70
CA ARG A 47 -37.83 40.01 -10.01
C ARG A 47 -38.39 40.91 -11.10
N ALA A 48 -39.70 41.14 -11.13
CA ALA A 48 -40.36 42.00 -12.10
C ALA A 48 -39.96 43.48 -11.95
N ASN A 49 -39.70 43.94 -10.72
CA ASN A 49 -39.24 45.31 -10.42
C ASN A 49 -37.70 45.47 -10.37
N GLY A 50 -36.94 44.47 -10.82
CA GLY A 50 -35.47 44.54 -10.85
C GLY A 50 -34.80 44.60 -9.47
N GLN A 51 -35.52 44.31 -8.40
CA GLN A 51 -35.01 44.28 -7.01
C GLN A 51 -34.35 42.92 -6.67
N SER A 52 -34.37 41.97 -7.59
CA SER A 52 -33.72 40.67 -7.44
C SER A 52 -32.25 40.73 -7.83
N ASN A 53 -31.36 40.62 -6.85
CA ASN A 53 -29.93 40.46 -7.10
C ASN A 53 -29.57 38.99 -7.34
N ARG A 54 -29.37 38.59 -8.62
CA ARG A 54 -28.88 37.25 -8.98
C ARG A 54 -27.39 37.31 -9.26
N VAL A 55 -26.59 37.10 -8.21
CA VAL A 55 -25.14 36.99 -8.36
C VAL A 55 -24.80 35.82 -9.28
N LEU A 56 -24.01 36.08 -10.32
CA LEU A 56 -23.48 35.03 -11.18
C LEU A 56 -22.57 34.13 -10.33
N LYS A 57 -22.97 32.87 -10.16
CA LYS A 57 -22.12 31.87 -9.55
C LYS A 57 -21.29 31.24 -10.65
N LEU A 58 -19.96 31.35 -10.55
CA LEU A 58 -19.06 30.61 -11.42
C LEU A 58 -19.20 29.12 -11.08
N ILE A 59 -19.93 28.39 -11.91
CA ILE A 59 -20.00 26.93 -11.85
C ILE A 59 -18.86 26.41 -12.71
N ARG A 60 -17.85 25.79 -12.08
CA ARG A 60 -16.85 25.01 -12.80
C ARG A 60 -17.43 23.61 -13.00
N PRO A 61 -17.63 23.14 -14.24
CA PRO A 61 -18.04 21.76 -14.46
C PRO A 61 -17.00 20.83 -13.83
N PRO A 62 -17.44 19.68 -13.26
CA PRO A 62 -16.50 18.69 -12.73
C PRO A 62 -15.53 18.26 -13.83
N GLU A 63 -14.24 18.17 -13.50
CA GLU A 63 -13.24 17.70 -14.45
C GLU A 63 -13.52 16.23 -14.80
N SER A 64 -13.89 15.98 -16.05
CA SER A 64 -14.06 14.64 -16.60
C SER A 64 -12.74 14.16 -17.20
N PHE A 65 -12.29 12.97 -16.79
CA PHE A 65 -11.09 12.31 -17.31
C PHE A 65 -11.52 11.32 -18.38
N GLU A 66 -11.91 11.84 -19.54
CA GLU A 66 -12.33 11.06 -20.69
C GLU A 66 -11.56 11.51 -21.92
N GLU A 67 -11.14 10.54 -22.74
CA GLU A 67 -10.54 10.73 -24.04
C GLU A 67 -11.28 9.86 -25.05
N SER A 68 -11.62 10.41 -26.21
CA SER A 68 -12.36 9.72 -27.25
C SER A 68 -11.81 10.05 -28.63
N PHE A 69 -11.93 9.10 -29.55
CA PHE A 69 -11.52 9.27 -30.93
C PHE A 69 -12.45 8.50 -31.86
N GLU A 70 -12.86 9.18 -32.93
CA GLU A 70 -13.65 8.63 -34.02
C GLU A 70 -12.71 8.41 -35.21
N PHE A 71 -12.71 7.20 -35.75
CA PHE A 71 -11.83 6.83 -36.84
C PHE A 71 -12.42 7.32 -38.17
N GLU A 72 -11.58 7.89 -39.03
CA GLU A 72 -11.99 8.31 -40.38
C GLU A 72 -12.45 7.12 -41.25
N HIS A 73 -11.86 5.95 -41.02
CA HIS A 73 -12.19 4.70 -41.68
C HIS A 73 -12.46 3.62 -40.64
N GLU A 74 -13.42 2.75 -40.94
CA GLU A 74 -13.75 1.62 -40.08
C GLU A 74 -12.55 0.69 -39.90
N ILE A 75 -12.24 0.34 -38.65
CA ILE A 75 -11.13 -0.56 -38.33
C ILE A 75 -11.65 -1.97 -38.01
N ALA A 76 -10.98 -2.98 -38.56
CA ALA A 76 -11.31 -4.40 -38.36
C ALA A 76 -10.30 -5.14 -37.46
N THR A 77 -9.21 -4.47 -37.05
CA THR A 77 -8.13 -5.07 -36.26
C THR A 77 -7.89 -4.32 -34.95
N ALA A 78 -7.23 -4.98 -33.99
CA ALA A 78 -7.04 -4.45 -32.65
C ALA A 78 -5.81 -3.52 -32.52
N GLU A 79 -4.87 -3.53 -33.46
CA GLU A 79 -3.63 -2.74 -33.38
C GLU A 79 -3.88 -1.22 -33.40
N PRO A 80 -4.72 -0.67 -34.29
CA PRO A 80 -5.05 0.76 -34.28
C PRO A 80 -5.76 1.17 -32.98
N LEU A 81 -6.60 0.27 -32.43
CA LEU A 81 -7.27 0.48 -31.16
C LEU A 81 -6.26 0.56 -30.01
N LEU A 82 -5.33 -0.41 -29.92
CA LEU A 82 -4.29 -0.42 -28.90
C LEU A 82 -3.39 0.83 -28.98
N PHE A 83 -3.03 1.26 -30.19
CA PHE A 83 -2.27 2.49 -30.36
C PHE A 83 -3.00 3.71 -29.78
N MET A 84 -4.30 3.85 -30.09
CA MET A 84 -5.12 4.94 -29.55
C MET A 84 -5.27 4.86 -28.03
N LEU A 85 -5.48 3.65 -27.48
CA LEU A 85 -5.60 3.45 -26.04
C LEU A 85 -4.31 3.80 -25.29
N ARG A 86 -3.13 3.49 -25.85
CA ARG A 86 -1.86 3.89 -25.24
C ARG A 86 -1.75 5.42 -25.15
N ARG A 87 -2.08 6.11 -26.25
CA ARG A 87 -2.11 7.58 -26.28
C ARG A 87 -3.11 8.17 -25.28
N PHE A 88 -4.31 7.59 -25.17
CA PHE A 88 -5.30 8.02 -24.18
C PHE A 88 -4.78 7.84 -22.75
N LEU A 89 -4.14 6.71 -22.45
CA LEU A 89 -3.55 6.47 -21.14
C LEU A 89 -2.44 7.48 -20.82
N GLU A 90 -1.55 7.79 -21.77
CA GLU A 90 -0.51 8.82 -21.59
C GLU A 90 -1.14 10.19 -21.26
N GLN A 91 -2.17 10.59 -22.01
CA GLN A 91 -2.85 11.87 -21.80
C GLN A 91 -3.61 11.92 -20.47
N LEU A 92 -4.35 10.86 -20.14
CA LEU A 92 -5.05 10.73 -18.87
C LEU A 92 -4.07 10.73 -17.69
N ALA A 93 -2.95 10.01 -17.80
CA ALA A 93 -1.93 9.97 -16.75
C ALA A 93 -1.32 11.36 -16.47
N VAL A 94 -1.04 12.15 -17.51
CA VAL A 94 -0.57 13.53 -17.37
C VAL A 94 -1.62 14.41 -16.70
N ARG A 95 -2.88 14.36 -17.16
CA ARG A 95 -3.98 15.17 -16.61
C ARG A 95 -4.28 14.82 -15.15
N LEU A 96 -4.34 13.53 -14.81
CA LEU A 96 -4.55 13.06 -13.44
C LEU A 96 -3.40 13.44 -12.51
N SER A 97 -2.15 13.30 -12.98
CA SER A 97 -0.97 13.64 -12.19
C SER A 97 -0.84 15.14 -11.93
N ALA A 98 -1.27 16.00 -12.88
CA ALA A 98 -1.26 17.46 -12.72
C ALA A 98 -2.11 17.95 -11.54
N ILE A 99 -3.11 17.17 -11.13
CA ILE A 99 -3.99 17.47 -9.98
C ILE A 99 -3.81 16.48 -8.82
N TYR A 100 -2.73 15.70 -8.82
CA TYR A 100 -2.37 14.73 -7.78
C TYR A 100 -3.41 13.63 -7.53
N LEU A 101 -4.09 13.17 -8.58
CA LEU A 101 -5.02 12.02 -8.55
C LEU A 101 -4.44 10.82 -9.30
N VAL A 102 -4.97 9.64 -9.01
CA VAL A 102 -4.63 8.38 -9.70
C VAL A 102 -5.89 7.68 -10.22
N ALA A 103 -5.76 6.89 -11.28
CA ALA A 103 -6.89 6.12 -11.80
C ALA A 103 -7.23 4.95 -10.86
N LYS A 104 -8.50 4.84 -10.46
CA LYS A 104 -9.05 3.72 -9.68
C LYS A 104 -9.74 2.70 -10.58
N GLU A 105 -10.52 3.20 -11.53
CA GLU A 105 -11.24 2.39 -12.50
C GLU A 105 -11.05 3.00 -13.89
N LEU A 106 -11.00 2.16 -14.93
CA LEU A 106 -11.03 2.59 -16.33
C LEU A 106 -12.28 2.03 -16.98
N THR A 107 -13.00 2.85 -17.73
CA THR A 107 -14.14 2.40 -18.54
C THR A 107 -13.82 2.58 -20.02
N LEU A 108 -13.70 1.45 -20.72
CA LEU A 108 -13.49 1.38 -22.15
C LEU A 108 -14.86 1.29 -22.85
N ARG A 109 -15.09 2.16 -23.84
CA ARG A 109 -16.24 2.12 -24.73
C ARG A 109 -15.76 2.01 -26.18
N ILE A 110 -16.38 1.12 -26.95
CA ILE A 110 -16.12 0.94 -28.37
C ILE A 110 -17.45 1.00 -29.11
N THR A 111 -17.52 1.79 -30.17
CA THR A 111 -18.71 1.97 -31.01
C THR A 111 -18.47 1.30 -32.36
N PHE A 112 -19.47 0.59 -32.87
CA PHE A 112 -19.40 -0.14 -34.14
C PHE A 112 -20.28 0.52 -35.23
N SER A 113 -20.02 0.19 -36.50
CA SER A 113 -20.69 0.84 -37.65
C SER A 113 -22.19 0.54 -37.77
N ASN A 114 -22.66 -0.58 -37.23
CA ASN A 114 -24.08 -0.95 -37.25
C ASN A 114 -24.93 -0.28 -36.15
N SER A 115 -24.46 0.84 -35.58
CA SER A 115 -25.31 1.66 -34.70
C SER A 115 -26.38 2.36 -35.55
N ARG A 116 -27.45 1.63 -35.91
CA ARG A 116 -28.58 2.13 -36.70
C ARG A 116 -29.19 3.35 -36.01
N GLN A 117 -29.02 4.52 -36.64
CA GLN A 117 -29.54 5.81 -36.18
C GLN A 117 -31.06 6.01 -36.38
N ASP A 118 -31.79 5.02 -36.92
CA ASP A 118 -33.17 5.22 -37.43
C ASP A 118 -34.32 4.69 -36.55
N GLU A 119 -34.09 4.15 -35.35
CA GLU A 119 -35.19 3.79 -34.44
C GLU A 119 -35.10 4.50 -33.07
N PRO A 120 -35.98 5.47 -32.78
CA PRO A 120 -35.98 6.20 -31.53
C PRO A 120 -36.83 5.47 -30.49
N ALA A 121 -36.39 4.31 -29.96
CA ALA A 121 -36.95 3.77 -28.70
C ALA A 121 -36.23 2.53 -28.08
N VAL A 122 -34.94 2.22 -28.31
CA VAL A 122 -34.19 1.31 -27.40
C VAL A 122 -32.70 1.67 -27.35
N ALA A 123 -32.35 2.74 -26.64
CA ALA A 123 -31.00 3.32 -26.58
C ALA A 123 -30.04 2.61 -25.61
N GLU A 124 -30.04 1.27 -25.52
CA GLU A 124 -29.23 0.57 -24.51
C GLU A 124 -28.20 -0.45 -25.01
N LYS A 125 -28.15 -0.86 -26.29
CA LYS A 125 -27.13 -1.84 -26.74
C LYS A 125 -26.70 -1.68 -28.19
N GLN A 126 -25.77 -0.76 -28.47
CA GLN A 126 -25.07 -0.67 -29.79
C GLN A 126 -23.57 -0.32 -29.65
N GLY A 127 -22.98 -0.58 -28.49
CA GLY A 127 -21.54 -0.38 -28.23
C GLY A 127 -21.03 -1.37 -27.19
N TYR A 128 -19.73 -1.63 -27.21
CA TYR A 128 -19.06 -2.46 -26.21
C TYR A 128 -18.58 -1.59 -25.06
N GLU A 129 -19.03 -1.85 -23.83
CA GLU A 129 -18.55 -1.16 -22.62
C GLU A 129 -17.94 -2.16 -21.64
N ARG A 130 -16.75 -1.83 -21.13
CA ARG A 130 -16.07 -2.64 -20.11
C ARG A 130 -15.42 -1.76 -19.05
N VAL A 131 -15.74 -2.06 -17.80
CA VAL A 131 -15.12 -1.44 -16.63
C VAL A 131 -13.99 -2.33 -16.11
N PHE A 132 -12.83 -1.73 -15.89
CA PHE A 132 -11.64 -2.34 -15.32
C PHE A 132 -11.37 -1.73 -13.95
N LYS A 133 -11.45 -2.55 -12.91
CA LYS A 133 -11.06 -2.15 -11.56
C LYS A 133 -9.57 -2.35 -11.37
N ILE A 134 -8.86 -1.28 -11.07
CA ILE A 134 -7.42 -1.33 -10.87
C ILE A 134 -7.15 -1.78 -9.41
N PRO A 135 -6.48 -2.91 -9.18
CA PRO A 135 -6.27 -3.44 -7.82
C PRO A 135 -5.57 -2.45 -6.89
N GLN A 136 -4.62 -1.69 -7.43
CA GLN A 136 -3.95 -0.60 -6.75
C GLN A 136 -4.03 0.66 -7.63
N PRO A 137 -4.74 1.71 -7.20
CA PRO A 137 -4.90 2.92 -8.01
C PRO A 137 -3.55 3.49 -8.45
N THR A 138 -3.37 3.66 -9.76
CA THR A 138 -2.08 4.04 -10.36
C THR A 138 -2.28 4.86 -11.64
N ASN A 139 -1.24 5.60 -12.02
CA ASN A 139 -1.13 6.27 -13.33
C ASN A 139 0.00 5.66 -14.19
N ASP A 140 0.53 4.49 -13.80
CA ASP A 140 1.54 3.77 -14.58
C ASP A 140 0.93 3.32 -15.92
N VAL A 141 1.33 3.99 -16.99
CA VAL A 141 0.82 3.77 -18.34
C VAL A 141 1.08 2.34 -18.80
N ASP A 142 2.25 1.78 -18.53
CA ASP A 142 2.62 0.45 -19.02
C ASP A 142 1.80 -0.65 -18.30
N LEU A 143 1.54 -0.47 -17.00
CA LEU A 143 0.67 -1.38 -16.24
C LEU A 143 -0.77 -1.33 -16.75
N LEU A 144 -1.34 -0.14 -16.89
CA LEU A 144 -2.71 0.06 -17.35
C LEU A 144 -2.89 -0.41 -18.80
N PHE A 145 -1.90 -0.15 -19.66
CA PHE A 145 -1.91 -0.58 -21.05
C PHE A 145 -1.87 -2.10 -21.15
N ARG A 146 -0.99 -2.77 -20.39
CA ARG A 146 -0.93 -4.24 -20.37
C ARG A 146 -2.27 -4.86 -19.97
N MET A 147 -2.97 -4.27 -19.00
CA MET A 147 -4.31 -4.72 -18.60
C MET A 147 -5.33 -4.62 -19.75
N LEU A 148 -5.35 -3.48 -20.47
CA LEU A 148 -6.21 -3.30 -21.64
C LEU A 148 -5.83 -4.26 -22.77
N GLN A 149 -4.54 -4.44 -23.02
CA GLN A 149 -4.03 -5.34 -24.04
C GLN A 149 -4.44 -6.79 -23.79
N THR A 150 -4.20 -7.32 -22.59
CA THR A 150 -4.59 -8.70 -22.21
C THR A 150 -6.10 -8.94 -22.37
N HIS A 151 -6.92 -7.92 -22.12
CA HIS A 151 -8.35 -8.01 -22.33
C HIS A 151 -8.73 -8.02 -23.82
N LEU A 152 -8.09 -7.16 -24.62
CA LEU A 152 -8.35 -7.04 -26.05
C LEU A 152 -7.80 -8.22 -26.87
N GLU A 153 -6.83 -8.98 -26.37
CA GLU A 153 -6.35 -10.21 -27.02
C GLU A 153 -7.47 -11.25 -27.24
N ASN A 154 -8.45 -11.29 -26.33
CA ASN A 154 -9.59 -12.20 -26.41
C ASN A 154 -10.84 -11.54 -26.98
N PHE A 155 -10.79 -10.24 -27.28
CA PHE A 155 -11.92 -9.50 -27.80
C PHE A 155 -12.11 -9.78 -29.29
N ARG A 156 -13.33 -10.15 -29.67
CA ARG A 156 -13.74 -10.32 -31.08
C ARG A 156 -15.01 -9.53 -31.31
N SER A 157 -15.08 -8.85 -32.45
CA SER A 157 -16.26 -8.15 -32.92
C SER A 157 -16.68 -8.69 -34.29
N GLU A 158 -17.98 -8.79 -34.52
CA GLU A 158 -18.55 -9.11 -35.84
C GLU A 158 -18.66 -7.85 -36.71
N ASP A 159 -18.79 -6.68 -36.08
CA ASP A 159 -18.91 -5.38 -36.75
C ASP A 159 -17.61 -4.57 -36.66
N PRO A 160 -17.25 -3.79 -37.71
CA PRO A 160 -16.13 -2.87 -37.69
C PRO A 160 -16.28 -1.76 -36.64
N ILE A 161 -15.16 -1.30 -36.09
CA ILE A 161 -15.10 -0.26 -35.07
C ILE A 161 -15.03 1.12 -35.74
N VAL A 162 -15.85 2.05 -35.26
CA VAL A 162 -15.93 3.45 -35.74
C VAL A 162 -15.38 4.43 -34.70
N ALA A 163 -15.54 4.15 -33.41
CA ALA A 163 -15.03 5.03 -32.36
C ALA A 163 -14.57 4.26 -31.12
N VAL A 164 -13.68 4.87 -30.37
CA VAL A 164 -13.21 4.39 -29.06
C VAL A 164 -13.20 5.55 -28.06
N ALA A 165 -13.64 5.29 -26.84
CA ALA A 165 -13.52 6.19 -25.72
C ALA A 165 -12.97 5.45 -24.49
N LEU A 166 -12.13 6.14 -23.73
CA LEU A 166 -11.58 5.67 -22.47
C LEU A 166 -11.79 6.74 -21.42
N SER A 167 -12.46 6.38 -20.33
CA SER A 167 -12.63 7.25 -19.17
C SER A 167 -11.97 6.66 -17.93
N ALA A 168 -11.42 7.53 -17.09
CA ALA A 168 -10.81 7.17 -15.81
C ALA A 168 -11.65 7.71 -14.65
N GLU A 169 -11.96 6.86 -13.67
CA GLU A 169 -12.49 7.29 -12.38
C GLU A 169 -11.31 7.70 -11.49
N PRO A 170 -11.16 8.99 -11.16
CA PRO A 170 -10.04 9.44 -10.36
C PRO A 170 -10.27 9.19 -8.87
N ILE A 171 -9.21 8.81 -8.16
CA ILE A 171 -9.17 8.79 -6.70
C ILE A 171 -7.91 9.49 -6.21
N LYS A 172 -7.94 10.01 -4.98
CA LYS A 172 -6.71 10.44 -4.32
C LYS A 172 -5.83 9.20 -4.09
N PRO A 173 -4.53 9.26 -4.41
CA PRO A 173 -3.64 8.15 -4.09
C PRO A 173 -3.69 7.91 -2.58
N ALA A 174 -3.68 6.64 -2.18
CA ALA A 174 -3.53 6.28 -0.78
C ALA A 174 -2.18 6.83 -0.30
N ARG A 175 -2.23 7.97 0.40
CA ARG A 175 -1.07 8.52 1.07
C ARG A 175 -1.00 7.83 2.42
N GLU A 176 -0.11 6.85 2.55
CA GLU A 176 0.40 6.52 3.87
C GLU A 176 1.26 7.70 4.30
N GLN A 177 0.80 8.45 5.30
CA GLN A 177 1.63 9.46 5.94
C GLN A 177 2.69 8.69 6.71
N PHE A 178 3.87 8.56 6.11
CA PHE A 178 5.01 7.97 6.77
C PHE A 178 5.37 8.83 7.99
N GLY A 179 5.42 8.23 9.18
CA GLY A 179 5.85 8.94 10.39
C GLY A 179 7.25 9.52 10.19
N LEU A 180 7.49 10.75 10.69
CA LEU A 180 8.77 11.46 10.51
C LEU A 180 9.98 10.70 11.08
N PHE A 181 9.72 9.74 11.97
CA PHE A 181 10.70 8.92 12.68
C PHE A 181 10.45 7.41 12.51
N GLU A 182 9.49 7.04 11.66
CA GLU A 182 9.21 5.64 11.38
C GLU A 182 10.00 5.21 10.15
N THR A 183 10.78 4.14 10.27
CA THR A 183 11.24 3.42 9.09
C THR A 183 10.00 2.78 8.48
N THR A 184 9.54 3.31 7.35
CA THR A 184 8.40 2.76 6.62
C THR A 184 8.88 1.99 5.40
N LEU A 185 8.12 0.96 5.00
CA LEU A 185 8.41 0.23 3.77
C LEU A 185 8.05 1.10 2.58
N ARG A 186 9.05 1.42 1.76
CA ARG A 186 8.84 2.14 0.49
C ARG A 186 7.96 1.35 -0.49
N ASN A 187 8.02 0.02 -0.45
CA ASN A 187 7.24 -0.86 -1.34
C ASN A 187 6.89 -2.19 -0.63
N PRO A 188 5.69 -2.29 -0.03
CA PRO A 188 5.24 -3.51 0.64
C PRO A 188 5.14 -4.73 -0.29
N GLN A 189 4.71 -4.56 -1.54
CA GLN A 189 4.59 -5.67 -2.49
C GLN A 189 5.96 -6.28 -2.83
N GLN A 190 6.96 -5.45 -3.13
CA GLN A 190 8.30 -5.94 -3.46
C GLN A 190 8.94 -6.70 -2.29
N LEU A 191 8.70 -6.24 -1.06
CA LEU A 191 9.12 -6.99 0.13
C LEU A 191 8.41 -8.34 0.19
N SER A 192 7.09 -8.38 0.04
CA SER A 192 6.33 -9.65 0.11
C SER A 192 6.80 -10.65 -0.94
N GLU A 193 7.10 -10.19 -2.16
CA GLU A 193 7.62 -11.02 -3.24
C GLU A 193 9.03 -11.54 -2.93
N THR A 194 9.87 -10.69 -2.35
CA THR A 194 11.22 -11.07 -1.91
C THR A 194 11.18 -12.10 -0.79
N LEU A 195 10.31 -11.90 0.22
CA LEU A 195 10.12 -12.85 1.31
C LEU A 195 9.60 -14.20 0.79
N ALA A 196 8.67 -14.20 -0.17
CA ALA A 196 8.18 -15.42 -0.78
C ALA A 196 9.30 -16.18 -1.53
N ARG A 197 10.14 -15.46 -2.30
CA ARG A 197 11.29 -16.06 -2.99
C ARG A 197 12.32 -16.63 -2.02
N LEU A 198 12.66 -15.88 -0.98
CA LEU A 198 13.55 -16.36 0.07
C LEU A 198 12.95 -17.61 0.73
N THR A 199 11.66 -17.60 1.04
CA THR A 199 10.96 -18.74 1.67
C THR A 199 11.01 -19.98 0.79
N ALA A 200 10.89 -19.82 -0.53
CA ALA A 200 11.07 -20.93 -1.46
C ALA A 200 12.51 -21.48 -1.49
N LEU A 201 13.52 -20.64 -1.29
CA LEU A 201 14.94 -21.03 -1.34
C LEU A 201 15.45 -21.63 -0.02
N LEU A 202 15.08 -21.03 1.11
CA LEU A 202 15.58 -21.37 2.44
C LEU A 202 14.54 -22.12 3.29
N GLY A 203 13.28 -22.17 2.90
CA GLY A 203 12.20 -22.75 3.72
C GLY A 203 11.67 -21.79 4.78
N SER A 204 10.45 -22.04 5.25
CA SER A 204 9.72 -21.20 6.21
C SER A 204 10.45 -21.01 7.54
N ASP A 205 11.19 -22.02 7.98
CA ASP A 205 11.76 -22.04 9.34
C ASP A 205 13.09 -21.29 9.44
N ARG A 206 13.64 -20.82 8.31
CA ARG A 206 14.94 -20.11 8.23
C ARG A 206 14.79 -18.63 7.88
N ILE A 207 13.57 -18.11 7.76
CA ILE A 207 13.29 -16.71 7.40
C ILE A 207 12.25 -16.15 8.35
N GLY A 208 12.56 -15.02 8.97
CA GLY A 208 11.69 -14.44 9.97
C GLY A 208 12.41 -13.47 10.90
N THR A 209 11.73 -13.17 12.00
CA THR A 209 12.30 -12.45 13.13
C THR A 209 12.73 -13.46 14.21
N PRO A 210 14.00 -13.48 14.64
CA PRO A 210 14.42 -14.33 15.73
C PRO A 210 13.87 -13.80 17.04
N ILE A 211 13.19 -14.65 17.80
CA ILE A 211 12.66 -14.30 19.11
C ILE A 211 13.34 -15.16 20.16
N LEU A 212 13.86 -14.48 21.18
CA LEU A 212 14.51 -15.12 22.31
C LEU A 212 13.47 -15.99 23.04
N GLU A 213 13.79 -17.26 23.21
CA GLU A 213 12.96 -18.14 24.01
C GLU A 213 13.17 -17.85 25.51
N GLU A 214 12.14 -18.05 26.32
CA GLU A 214 12.21 -17.93 27.78
C GLU A 214 12.96 -19.15 28.35
N THR A 215 14.26 -19.21 28.09
CA THR A 215 15.14 -20.29 28.50
C THR A 215 16.55 -19.77 28.71
N HIS A 216 17.28 -20.39 29.65
CA HIS A 216 18.69 -20.12 29.86
C HIS A 216 19.60 -20.89 28.89
N ARG A 217 19.02 -21.64 27.94
CA ARG A 217 19.79 -22.40 26.96
C ARG A 217 20.55 -21.46 26.02
N PRO A 218 21.89 -21.56 25.93
CA PRO A 218 22.65 -20.78 24.97
C PRO A 218 22.17 -21.04 23.55
N ASP A 219 22.09 -19.97 22.75
CA ASP A 219 21.68 -20.01 21.33
C ASP A 219 20.25 -20.51 21.07
N ALA A 220 19.39 -20.55 22.10
CA ALA A 220 17.98 -20.89 21.93
C ALA A 220 17.18 -19.67 21.46
N PHE A 221 16.60 -19.80 20.28
CA PHE A 221 15.67 -18.84 19.69
C PHE A 221 14.67 -19.60 18.82
N ARG A 222 13.51 -19.00 18.60
CA ARG A 222 12.56 -19.46 17.58
C ARG A 222 12.47 -18.43 16.46
N MET A 223 12.22 -18.92 15.25
CA MET A 223 11.92 -18.06 14.12
C MET A 223 10.41 -17.85 14.04
N GLU A 224 9.97 -16.60 14.09
CA GLU A 224 8.58 -16.24 13.77
C GLU A 224 8.50 -15.57 12.39
N ALA A 225 7.36 -15.72 11.73
CA ALA A 225 7.12 -15.13 10.42
C ALA A 225 7.40 -13.63 10.45
N PHE A 226 8.22 -13.16 9.50
CA PHE A 226 8.57 -11.75 9.44
C PHE A 226 7.32 -10.90 9.24
N SER A 227 7.12 -9.93 10.12
CA SER A 227 6.06 -8.93 10.03
C SER A 227 6.67 -7.54 10.14
N TRP A 228 6.34 -6.66 9.19
CA TRP A 228 6.72 -5.25 9.23
C TRP A 228 5.80 -4.42 10.13
N ALA A 229 5.14 -5.01 11.13
CA ALA A 229 4.50 -4.17 12.14
C ALA A 229 5.57 -3.21 12.67
N ALA A 230 5.35 -1.91 12.44
CA ALA A 230 6.29 -0.85 12.79
C ALA A 230 6.79 -1.20 14.18
N VAL A 231 8.08 -1.52 14.28
CA VAL A 231 8.70 -1.76 15.56
C VAL A 231 8.58 -0.41 16.24
N GLU A 232 7.53 -0.24 17.06
CA GLU A 232 7.53 0.75 18.11
C GLU A 232 8.87 0.52 18.78
N SER A 233 9.81 1.44 18.53
CA SER A 233 11.12 1.37 19.13
C SER A 233 10.83 1.24 20.62
N ALA A 234 11.04 0.06 21.17
CA ALA A 234 11.01 -0.21 22.60
C ALA A 234 12.23 0.43 23.28
N VAL A 235 12.62 1.61 22.80
CA VAL A 235 13.50 2.54 23.47
C VAL A 235 12.55 3.58 24.05
N PRO A 236 12.33 3.58 25.37
CA PRO A 236 11.56 4.63 26.03
C PRO A 236 12.18 5.97 25.63
N SER A 237 11.44 6.75 24.84
CA SER A 237 11.81 8.12 24.48
C SER A 237 11.73 8.96 25.76
N GLY A 238 12.81 8.98 26.53
CA GLY A 238 12.87 9.71 27.80
C GLY A 238 14.14 9.46 28.61
N GLU A 239 14.80 8.31 28.43
CA GLU A 239 16.08 8.06 29.08
C GLU A 239 17.22 8.32 28.11
N THR A 240 18.02 9.34 28.43
CA THR A 240 19.30 9.61 27.76
C THR A 240 20.08 8.30 27.59
N PRO A 241 20.75 8.06 26.44
CA PRO A 241 21.45 6.80 26.19
C PRO A 241 22.74 6.73 27.02
N HIS A 242 22.61 6.52 28.32
CA HIS A 242 23.72 6.14 29.19
C HIS A 242 24.12 4.67 28.94
N ALA A 243 23.19 3.85 28.43
CA ALA A 243 23.47 2.47 28.02
C ALA A 243 24.46 2.36 26.84
N LEU A 244 24.53 3.37 25.96
CA LEU A 244 25.49 3.40 24.86
C LEU A 244 26.88 3.93 25.27
N ARG A 245 27.01 4.55 26.45
CA ARG A 245 28.31 5.06 26.94
C ARG A 245 29.10 4.03 27.77
N THR A 246 28.50 2.91 28.14
CA THR A 246 29.20 1.74 28.70
C THR A 246 29.73 0.77 27.65
N ALA A 247 29.54 1.03 26.35
CA ALA A 247 30.11 0.24 25.26
C ALA A 247 31.63 0.46 25.05
N HIS A 248 32.32 1.01 26.04
CA HIS A 248 33.77 1.08 26.05
C HIS A 248 34.33 -0.21 26.67
N ALA A 249 34.86 -1.08 25.80
CA ALA A 249 35.65 -2.28 26.07
C ALA A 249 34.92 -3.53 26.64
N THR A 250 33.72 -3.84 26.16
CA THR A 250 33.20 -5.22 26.26
C THR A 250 33.85 -6.08 25.18
N ALA A 251 34.68 -7.05 25.58
CA ALA A 251 35.23 -8.06 24.70
C ALA A 251 34.11 -8.72 23.88
N ALA A 252 34.23 -8.73 22.55
CA ALA A 252 33.20 -9.26 21.66
C ALA A 252 33.51 -10.73 21.36
N LEU A 253 32.56 -11.64 21.58
CA LEU A 253 32.76 -13.05 21.25
C LEU A 253 32.38 -13.31 19.78
N ARG A 254 33.37 -13.52 18.92
CA ARG A 254 33.18 -13.99 17.55
C ARG A 254 32.87 -15.49 17.57
N ARG A 255 31.59 -15.82 17.40
CA ARG A 255 31.09 -17.19 17.53
C ARG A 255 31.25 -18.01 16.26
N PHE A 256 31.66 -19.26 16.41
CA PHE A 256 31.62 -20.26 15.35
C PHE A 256 30.21 -20.85 15.21
N ARG A 257 29.70 -20.88 13.98
CA ARG A 257 28.37 -21.40 13.64
C ARG A 257 28.48 -22.39 12.47
N PRO A 258 28.42 -23.71 12.72
CA PRO A 258 28.28 -24.38 14.04
C PRO A 258 29.55 -24.30 14.90
N ALA A 259 29.43 -24.59 16.20
CA ALA A 259 30.58 -24.68 17.11
C ALA A 259 31.55 -25.79 16.66
N VAL A 260 32.86 -25.52 16.76
CA VAL A 260 33.91 -26.40 16.24
C VAL A 260 34.23 -27.50 17.26
N THR A 261 34.23 -28.77 16.84
CA THR A 261 34.62 -29.88 17.72
C THR A 261 36.07 -29.73 18.18
N ALA A 262 36.29 -29.94 19.46
CA ALA A 262 37.62 -29.84 20.07
C ALA A 262 37.92 -31.05 20.94
N SER A 263 39.20 -31.36 21.10
CA SER A 263 39.71 -32.31 22.08
C SER A 263 40.50 -31.53 23.12
N ILE A 264 40.20 -31.74 24.40
CA ILE A 264 40.93 -31.14 25.50
C ILE A 264 41.81 -32.19 26.16
N LEU A 265 43.12 -32.02 26.06
CA LEU A 265 44.08 -32.83 26.79
C LEU A 265 44.09 -32.36 28.24
N ARG A 266 43.87 -33.31 29.16
CA ARG A 266 43.85 -33.06 30.60
C ARG A 266 45.16 -33.56 31.21
N ASP A 267 45.79 -32.72 32.02
CA ASP A 267 46.92 -33.08 32.88
C ASP A 267 46.45 -33.02 34.34
N GLU A 268 46.63 -34.10 35.10
CA GLU A 268 46.12 -34.24 36.49
C GLU A 268 44.65 -33.76 36.66
N ASN A 269 43.78 -34.15 35.72
CA ASN A 269 42.36 -33.78 35.69
C ASN A 269 42.07 -32.27 35.45
N LYS A 270 43.07 -31.50 35.04
CA LYS A 270 42.94 -30.08 34.65
C LYS A 270 43.10 -29.94 33.13
N PRO A 271 42.24 -29.17 32.44
CA PRO A 271 42.44 -28.90 31.02
C PRO A 271 43.77 -28.18 30.81
N ALA A 272 44.66 -28.75 30.01
CA ALA A 272 46.03 -28.28 29.79
C ALA A 272 46.28 -27.85 28.34
N HIS A 273 45.57 -28.43 27.37
CA HIS A 273 45.71 -28.09 25.96
C HIS A 273 44.36 -28.21 25.24
N VAL A 274 44.05 -27.24 24.37
CA VAL A 274 42.90 -27.31 23.46
C VAL A 274 43.41 -27.63 22.07
N CYS A 275 42.86 -28.67 21.45
CA CYS A 275 43.08 -28.98 20.04
C CYS A 275 41.76 -28.94 19.28
N SER A 276 41.63 -28.04 18.31
CA SER A 276 40.54 -28.01 17.34
C SER A 276 41.09 -27.76 15.95
N ALA A 277 40.22 -27.77 14.93
CA ALA A 277 40.63 -27.47 13.56
C ALA A 277 41.10 -26.02 13.38
N GLU A 278 40.54 -25.08 14.14
CA GLU A 278 40.82 -23.63 13.99
C GLU A 278 41.76 -23.09 15.08
N ILE A 279 41.76 -23.71 16.25
CA ILE A 279 42.44 -23.21 17.45
C ILE A 279 43.21 -24.36 18.11
N GLN A 280 44.51 -24.14 18.34
CA GLN A 280 45.39 -25.08 19.01
C GLN A 280 46.32 -24.34 19.97
N GLY A 281 46.41 -24.81 21.21
CA GLY A 281 47.32 -24.17 22.15
C GLY A 281 47.27 -24.73 23.56
N LYS A 282 48.38 -24.50 24.27
CA LYS A 282 48.47 -24.75 25.71
C LYS A 282 47.61 -23.72 26.45
N ILE A 283 46.78 -24.21 27.38
CA ILE A 283 45.96 -23.35 28.25
C ILE A 283 46.87 -22.79 29.34
N VAL A 284 46.94 -21.46 29.45
CA VAL A 284 47.73 -20.74 30.45
C VAL A 284 46.84 -20.28 31.59
N GLU A 285 45.67 -19.73 31.29
CA GLU A 285 44.67 -19.34 32.28
C GLU A 285 43.31 -19.95 31.90
N LYS A 286 42.48 -20.24 32.90
CA LYS A 286 41.12 -20.76 32.73
C LYS A 286 40.17 -20.16 33.75
N ARG A 287 38.94 -19.88 33.34
CA ARG A 287 37.83 -19.49 34.21
C ARG A 287 36.62 -20.39 33.93
N GLY A 288 35.92 -20.79 34.98
CA GLY A 288 34.85 -21.80 34.95
C GLY A 288 35.21 -23.08 35.74
N PRO A 289 34.40 -24.14 35.66
CA PRO A 289 33.23 -24.28 34.80
C PRO A 289 32.06 -23.38 35.20
N TYR A 290 31.51 -22.65 34.25
CA TYR A 290 30.19 -22.04 34.38
C TYR A 290 29.17 -23.11 34.01
N LEU A 291 28.46 -23.63 35.02
CA LEU A 291 27.49 -24.69 34.84
C LEU A 291 26.14 -24.09 34.43
N LEU A 292 25.67 -24.51 33.27
CA LEU A 292 24.38 -24.16 32.71
C LEU A 292 23.58 -25.44 32.57
N SER A 293 22.38 -25.46 33.14
CA SER A 293 21.43 -26.54 32.92
C SER A 293 20.03 -25.98 32.86
N GLY A 294 19.15 -26.69 32.20
CA GLY A 294 17.77 -26.28 32.04
C GLY A 294 16.87 -27.45 31.72
N THR A 295 15.57 -27.18 31.80
CA THR A 295 14.50 -28.13 31.42
C THR A 295 14.65 -29.50 32.11
N TRP A 296 15.20 -29.53 33.34
CA TRP A 296 15.48 -30.73 34.13
C TRP A 296 14.22 -31.52 34.52
N TRP A 297 13.05 -30.88 34.48
CA TRP A 297 11.73 -31.48 34.70
C TRP A 297 11.11 -32.10 33.43
N SER A 298 11.83 -32.10 32.29
CA SER A 298 11.32 -32.60 31.00
C SER A 298 12.31 -33.57 30.35
N GLU A 299 11.84 -34.35 29.37
CA GLU A 299 12.68 -35.27 28.59
C GLU A 299 13.78 -34.56 27.77
N LYS A 300 13.69 -33.24 27.59
CA LYS A 300 14.69 -32.41 26.90
C LYS A 300 15.65 -31.73 27.87
N SER A 301 16.05 -32.42 28.94
CA SER A 301 17.05 -31.89 29.88
C SER A 301 18.36 -31.61 29.14
N TRP A 302 19.00 -30.49 29.43
CA TRP A 302 20.33 -30.19 28.91
C TRP A 302 21.23 -29.71 30.04
N ALA A 303 22.51 -30.05 29.94
CA ALA A 303 23.56 -29.61 30.83
C ALA A 303 24.81 -29.29 30.03
N ARG A 304 25.43 -28.16 30.35
CA ARG A 304 26.59 -27.61 29.65
C ARG A 304 27.50 -26.96 30.66
N ALA A 305 28.77 -27.28 30.60
CA ALA A 305 29.81 -26.59 31.34
C ALA A 305 30.58 -25.71 30.36
N GLU A 306 30.72 -24.42 30.66
CA GLU A 306 31.49 -23.48 29.83
C GLU A 306 32.78 -23.06 30.53
N TRP A 307 33.83 -22.86 29.74
CA TRP A 307 35.10 -22.32 30.18
C TRP A 307 35.57 -21.21 29.25
N ASP A 308 36.08 -20.16 29.86
CA ASP A 308 36.87 -19.15 29.16
C ASP A 308 38.35 -19.50 29.38
N VAL A 309 39.07 -19.79 28.30
CA VAL A 309 40.46 -20.24 28.34
C VAL A 309 41.35 -19.25 27.60
N GLN A 310 42.48 -18.92 28.22
CA GLN A 310 43.54 -18.16 27.57
C GLN A 310 44.62 -19.12 27.08
N LEU A 311 44.91 -19.06 25.79
CA LEU A 311 45.97 -19.85 25.18
C LEU A 311 47.32 -19.17 25.30
N GLY A 312 48.41 -19.94 25.22
CA GLY A 312 49.78 -19.40 25.30
C GLY A 312 50.14 -18.40 24.21
N ALA A 313 49.41 -18.39 23.09
CA ALA A 313 49.53 -17.39 22.04
C ALA A 313 48.84 -16.05 22.35
N GLY A 314 48.13 -15.96 23.49
CA GLY A 314 47.40 -14.76 23.93
C GLY A 314 45.91 -14.75 23.61
N GLU A 315 45.44 -15.68 22.77
CA GLU A 315 44.03 -15.78 22.36
C GLU A 315 43.13 -16.18 23.53
N LEU A 316 41.99 -15.49 23.66
CA LEU A 316 40.93 -15.82 24.62
C LEU A 316 39.79 -16.54 23.90
N VAL A 317 39.47 -17.73 24.36
CA VAL A 317 38.57 -18.65 23.67
C VAL A 317 37.49 -19.14 24.63
N ARG A 318 36.25 -19.21 24.17
CA ARG A 318 35.17 -19.89 24.91
C ARG A 318 34.99 -21.30 24.38
N CYS A 319 35.09 -22.29 25.27
CA CYS A 319 34.78 -23.69 24.97
C CYS A 319 33.74 -24.23 25.95
N HIS A 320 33.03 -25.28 25.54
CA HIS A 320 32.07 -25.96 26.39
C HIS A 320 32.15 -27.47 26.25
N GLU A 321 31.72 -28.14 27.31
CA GLU A 321 31.50 -29.59 27.38
C GLU A 321 30.01 -29.84 27.55
N SER A 322 29.46 -30.72 26.70
CA SER A 322 28.10 -31.24 26.81
C SER A 322 28.16 -32.73 26.55
N GLU A 323 27.65 -33.55 27.46
CA GLU A 323 27.62 -35.02 27.33
C GLU A 323 28.99 -35.66 26.99
N GLY A 324 30.07 -35.08 27.52
CA GLY A 324 31.45 -35.54 27.29
C GLY A 324 32.08 -35.11 25.96
N ILE A 325 31.35 -34.36 25.13
CA ILE A 325 31.86 -33.80 23.87
C ILE A 325 32.28 -32.35 24.10
N TRP A 326 33.51 -32.03 23.71
CA TRP A 326 34.08 -30.69 23.79
C TRP A 326 33.93 -29.95 22.46
N LYS A 327 33.54 -28.68 22.55
CA LYS A 327 33.44 -27.78 21.40
C LYS A 327 33.94 -26.39 21.76
N VAL A 328 34.43 -25.68 20.75
CA VAL A 328 34.79 -24.26 20.84
C VAL A 328 33.64 -23.43 20.27
N ASP A 329 33.11 -22.52 21.07
CA ASP A 329 32.02 -21.63 20.66
C ASP A 329 32.50 -20.40 19.92
N GLY A 330 33.72 -19.92 20.20
CA GLY A 330 34.23 -18.70 19.60
C GLY A 330 35.50 -18.17 20.25
N VAL A 331 36.02 -17.09 19.67
CA VAL A 331 37.20 -16.34 20.13
C VAL A 331 36.75 -14.94 20.53
N TYR A 332 37.28 -14.43 21.64
CA TYR A 332 37.07 -13.05 22.04
C TYR A 332 38.00 -12.13 21.24
N ASP A 333 37.42 -11.08 20.67
CA ASP A 333 38.12 -9.99 19.97
C ASP A 333 38.39 -8.81 20.93
#